data_AF-A0AAD7HMT9-F1
#
_entry.id   AF-A0AAD7HMT9-F1
#
_cell.length_a   1.000
_cell.length_b   1.000
_cell.length_c   1.000
_cell.angle_alpha   90.00
_cell.angle_beta   90.00
_cell.angle_gamma   90.00
#
_symmetry.space_group_name_H-M   'P 1'
#
loop_
_entity.id
_entity.type
_entity.pdbx_description
1 polymer ?
#
loop_
_entity_poly.entity_id
_entity_poly.type
_entity_poly.pdbx_seq_one_letter_code
_entity_poly.pdbx_strand_id
1 'polypeptide(L)'
;HLARACLNSSIELAAAGKRSWAGDVLTAAKKLKFPIPPLDFLNATTSSVEAYQKLVEKAGENYIQQEVDRSDKLYMLQGRREPQKDQPAVHKTLYLRHYLSMVKTTSHRKALTSIMLSTHLLALERLRYVDHAHPSVPRQERVCRFCKTEVESPEHAMLECQASPEVLNLRVKF
;
A
#
# COMPACT_ATOMS: atom_id res chain seq x y z
N HIS A 1 -4.31 -19.16 -37.20
CA HIS A 1 -4.86 -20.53 -37.08
C HIS A 1 -4.30 -21.26 -35.85
N LEU A 2 -2.98 -21.50 -35.78
CA LEU A 2 -2.36 -22.26 -34.68
C LEU A 2 -2.56 -21.65 -33.28
N ALA A 3 -2.41 -20.33 -33.12
CA ALA A 3 -2.61 -19.68 -31.83
C ALA A 3 -4.03 -19.87 -31.25
N ARG A 4 -5.07 -19.79 -32.10
CA ARG A 4 -6.47 -20.03 -31.69
C ARG A 4 -6.70 -21.49 -31.33
N ALA A 5 -6.10 -22.43 -32.07
CA ALA A 5 -6.16 -23.86 -31.74
C ALA A 5 -5.49 -24.17 -30.39
N CYS A 6 -4.33 -23.57 -30.11
CA CYS A 6 -3.66 -23.68 -28.82
C CYS A 6 -4.51 -23.11 -27.68
N LEU A 7 -5.16 -21.96 -27.88
CA LEU A 7 -6.06 -21.37 -26.90
C LEU A 7 -7.25 -22.29 -26.60
N ASN A 8 -7.94 -22.78 -27.65
CA ASN A 8 -9.08 -23.69 -27.49
C ASN A 8 -8.68 -24.97 -26.74
N SER A 9 -7.57 -25.60 -27.14
CA SER A 9 -7.03 -26.76 -26.43
C SER A 9 -6.72 -26.45 -24.97
N SER A 10 -6.17 -25.27 -24.68
CA SER A 10 -5.94 -24.85 -23.30
C SER A 10 -7.23 -24.69 -22.50
N ILE A 11 -8.32 -24.19 -23.10
CA ILE A 11 -9.63 -24.06 -22.46
C ILE A 11 -10.23 -25.44 -22.17
N GLU A 12 -10.16 -26.36 -23.13
CA GLU A 12 -10.65 -27.75 -22.98
C GLU A 12 -9.88 -28.48 -21.87
N LEU A 13 -8.55 -28.33 -21.82
CA LEU A 13 -7.73 -28.89 -20.75
C LEU A 13 -8.13 -28.33 -19.39
N ALA A 14 -8.39 -27.02 -19.29
CA ALA A 14 -8.85 -26.40 -18.04
C ALA A 14 -10.22 -26.96 -17.60
N ALA A 15 -11.16 -27.11 -18.53
CA ALA A 15 -12.48 -27.68 -18.26
C ALA A 15 -12.39 -29.15 -17.80
N ALA A 16 -11.43 -29.91 -18.32
CA ALA A 16 -11.14 -31.29 -17.91
C ALA A 16 -10.32 -31.38 -16.61
N GLY A 17 -10.07 -30.28 -15.91
CA GLY A 17 -9.28 -30.24 -14.67
C GLY A 17 -7.78 -30.52 -14.86
N LYS A 18 -7.28 -30.42 -16.10
CA LYS A 18 -5.86 -30.63 -16.45
C LYS A 18 -5.08 -29.31 -16.44
N ARG A 19 -3.76 -29.42 -16.23
CA ARG A 19 -2.84 -28.27 -16.25
C ARG A 19 -2.85 -27.60 -17.61
N SER A 20 -3.03 -26.28 -17.63
CA SER A 20 -3.17 -25.49 -18.85
C SER A 20 -3.07 -24.00 -18.53
N TRP A 21 -2.71 -23.19 -19.53
CA TRP A 21 -2.60 -21.74 -19.36
C TRP A 21 -3.94 -21.10 -18.93
N ALA A 22 -5.06 -21.49 -19.55
CA ALA A 22 -6.39 -21.01 -19.17
C ALA A 22 -6.75 -21.38 -17.72
N GLY A 23 -6.40 -22.60 -17.29
CA GLY A 23 -6.56 -23.03 -15.90
C GLY A 23 -5.73 -22.22 -14.91
N ASP A 24 -4.50 -21.84 -15.29
CA ASP A 24 -3.63 -20.99 -14.47
C ASP A 24 -4.20 -19.58 -14.32
N VAL A 25 -4.72 -18.99 -15.40
CA VAL A 25 -5.40 -17.67 -15.36
C VAL A 25 -6.63 -17.71 -14.45
N LEU A 26 -7.49 -18.74 -14.57
CA LEU A 26 -8.64 -18.92 -13.70
C LEU A 26 -8.24 -19.12 -12.23
N THR A 27 -7.15 -19.84 -11.98
CA THR A 27 -6.62 -20.05 -10.64
C THR A 27 -6.06 -18.76 -10.05
N ALA A 28 -5.35 -17.96 -10.84
CA ALA A 28 -4.86 -16.64 -10.44
C ALA A 28 -6.02 -15.70 -10.11
N ALA A 29 -7.07 -15.68 -10.95
CA ALA A 29 -8.28 -14.90 -10.71
C ALA A 29 -8.96 -15.25 -9.38
N LYS A 30 -9.07 -16.54 -9.05
CA LYS A 30 -9.63 -17.02 -7.77
C LYS A 30 -8.80 -16.65 -6.54
N LYS A 31 -7.49 -16.40 -6.71
CA LYS A 31 -6.59 -16.04 -5.61
C LYS A 31 -6.59 -14.54 -5.29
N LEU A 32 -7.21 -13.72 -6.13
CA LEU A 32 -7.33 -12.29 -5.87
C LEU A 32 -8.14 -12.04 -4.60
N LYS A 33 -7.77 -11.00 -3.86
CA LYS A 33 -8.45 -10.59 -2.63
C LYS A 33 -9.71 -9.76 -2.89
N PHE A 34 -10.02 -9.52 -4.15
CA PHE A 34 -11.17 -8.74 -4.61
C PHE A 34 -11.89 -9.49 -5.72
N PRO A 35 -13.22 -9.32 -5.84
CA PRO A 35 -13.99 -9.99 -6.86
C PRO A 35 -13.69 -9.43 -8.25
N ILE A 36 -13.58 -10.31 -9.23
CA ILE A 36 -13.52 -9.98 -10.65
C ILE A 36 -14.50 -10.87 -11.43
N PRO A 37 -15.16 -10.36 -12.48
CA PRO A 37 -16.04 -11.17 -13.31
C PRO A 37 -15.23 -12.29 -14.01
N PRO A 38 -15.82 -13.46 -14.30
CA PRO A 38 -15.14 -14.51 -15.05
C PRO A 38 -14.69 -14.03 -16.44
N LEU A 39 -13.51 -14.48 -16.87
CA LEU A 39 -13.02 -14.21 -18.22
C LEU A 39 -13.67 -15.16 -19.22
N ASP A 40 -14.33 -14.62 -20.25
CA ASP A 40 -14.82 -15.39 -21.39
C ASP A 40 -13.70 -15.60 -22.40
N PHE A 41 -13.01 -16.73 -22.30
CA PHE A 41 -11.91 -17.08 -23.21
C PHE A 41 -12.39 -17.42 -24.63
N LEU A 42 -13.63 -17.89 -24.80
CA LEU A 42 -14.14 -18.37 -26.08
C LEU A 42 -14.43 -17.19 -27.01
N ASN A 43 -15.07 -16.16 -26.47
CA ASN A 43 -15.42 -14.95 -27.22
C ASN A 43 -14.39 -13.82 -27.04
N ALA A 44 -13.24 -14.11 -26.44
CA ALA A 44 -12.18 -13.14 -26.26
C ALA A 44 -11.70 -12.56 -27.59
N THR A 45 -11.75 -11.23 -27.68
CA THR A 45 -11.13 -10.40 -28.71
C THR A 45 -9.99 -9.61 -28.07
N THR A 46 -9.13 -9.01 -28.89
CA THR A 46 -8.06 -8.14 -28.38
C THR A 46 -8.63 -7.00 -27.52
N SER A 47 -9.71 -6.36 -27.98
CA SER A 47 -10.35 -5.26 -27.24
C SER A 47 -11.00 -5.71 -25.94
N SER A 48 -11.62 -6.90 -25.90
CA SER A 48 -12.21 -7.43 -24.66
C SER A 48 -11.13 -7.79 -23.63
N VAL A 49 -9.99 -8.30 -24.09
CA VAL A 49 -8.84 -8.61 -23.21
C VAL A 49 -8.23 -7.32 -22.64
N GLU A 50 -8.01 -6.29 -23.46
CA GLU A 50 -7.52 -4.99 -22.99
C GLU A 50 -8.49 -4.33 -21.99
N ALA A 51 -9.80 -4.40 -22.26
CA ALA A 51 -10.81 -3.91 -21.34
C ALA A 51 -10.78 -4.67 -20.02
N TYR A 52 -10.62 -5.99 -20.07
CA TYR A 52 -10.52 -6.83 -18.88
C TYR A 52 -9.25 -6.56 -18.07
N GLN A 53 -8.10 -6.34 -18.72
CA GLN A 53 -6.86 -5.92 -18.03
C GLN A 53 -7.07 -4.64 -17.23
N LYS A 54 -7.64 -3.59 -17.87
CA LYS A 54 -7.96 -2.32 -17.19
C LYS A 54 -8.96 -2.51 -16.05
N LEU A 55 -9.92 -3.42 -16.20
CA LEU A 55 -10.87 -3.75 -15.14
C LEU A 55 -10.15 -4.34 -13.92
N VAL A 56 -9.27 -5.32 -14.15
CA VAL A 56 -8.50 -5.97 -13.06
C VAL A 56 -7.58 -4.97 -12.37
N GLU A 57 -6.87 -4.12 -13.13
CA GLU A 57 -6.02 -3.06 -12.57
C GLU A 57 -6.82 -2.11 -11.69
N LYS A 58 -7.93 -1.57 -12.20
CA LYS A 58 -8.80 -0.65 -11.45
C LYS A 58 -9.41 -1.31 -10.21
N ALA A 59 -9.82 -2.57 -10.32
CA ALA A 59 -10.35 -3.32 -9.17
C ALA A 59 -9.28 -3.53 -8.09
N GLY A 60 -8.05 -3.83 -8.49
CA GLY A 60 -6.91 -3.97 -7.59
C GLY A 60 -6.53 -2.64 -6.92
N GLU A 61 -6.48 -1.54 -7.67
CA GLU A 61 -6.26 -0.20 -7.12
C GLU A 61 -7.34 0.16 -6.09
N ASN A 62 -8.62 -0.03 -6.44
CA ASN A 62 -9.73 0.22 -5.53
C ASN A 62 -9.64 -0.62 -4.25
N TYR A 63 -9.27 -1.90 -4.36
CA TYR A 63 -9.06 -2.77 -3.21
C TYR A 63 -7.96 -2.22 -2.30
N ILE A 64 -6.80 -1.88 -2.86
CA ILE A 64 -5.67 -1.33 -2.08
C ILE A 64 -6.07 -0.01 -1.41
N GLN A 65 -6.79 0.86 -2.13
CA GLN A 65 -7.26 2.12 -1.57
C GLN A 65 -8.19 1.90 -0.37
N GLN A 66 -9.13 0.95 -0.48
CA GLN A 66 -10.01 0.59 0.63
C GLN A 66 -9.24 0.04 1.84
N GLU A 67 -8.21 -0.78 1.63
CA GLU A 67 -7.38 -1.30 2.71
C GLU A 67 -6.61 -0.17 3.43
N VAL A 68 -6.14 0.85 2.70
CA VAL A 68 -5.52 2.04 3.28
C VAL A 68 -6.54 2.87 4.08
N ASP A 69 -7.71 3.13 3.50
CA ASP A 69 -8.72 3.99 4.11
C ASP A 69 -9.36 3.37 5.35
N ARG A 70 -9.47 2.04 5.41
CA ARG A 70 -9.96 1.33 6.60
C ARG A 70 -8.92 1.16 7.70
N SER A 71 -7.65 1.41 7.39
CA SER A 71 -6.55 1.15 8.31
C SER A 71 -6.19 2.37 9.13
N ASP A 72 -6.51 2.35 10.42
CA ASP A 72 -6.03 3.35 11.40
C ASP A 72 -4.50 3.44 11.48
N LYS A 73 -3.80 2.43 10.96
CA LYS A 73 -2.35 2.37 10.93
C LYS A 73 -1.77 3.19 9.79
N LEU A 74 -2.46 3.23 8.66
CA LEU A 74 -1.99 3.89 7.45
C LEU A 74 -2.58 5.29 7.29
N TYR A 75 -2.93 5.96 8.39
CA TYR A 75 -3.58 7.27 8.37
C TYR A 75 -2.80 8.35 7.59
N MET A 76 -1.46 8.26 7.52
CA MET A 76 -0.64 9.20 6.73
C MET A 76 -0.72 8.97 5.21
N LEU A 77 -1.23 7.81 4.78
CA LEU A 77 -1.46 7.49 3.37
C LEU A 77 -2.89 7.82 2.93
N GLN A 78 -3.82 7.95 3.87
CA GLN A 78 -5.21 8.27 3.60
C GLN A 78 -5.32 9.65 2.94
N GLY A 79 -6.00 9.73 1.80
CA GLY A 79 -6.18 10.98 1.06
C GLY A 79 -4.88 11.64 0.57
N ARG A 80 -3.71 10.97 0.67
CA ARG A 80 -2.42 11.56 0.31
C ARG A 80 -2.41 12.02 -1.15
N ARG A 81 -2.05 13.28 -1.37
CA ARG A 81 -1.92 13.88 -2.71
C ARG A 81 -0.44 13.96 -3.09
N GLU A 82 -0.11 13.52 -4.28
CA GLU A 82 1.25 13.58 -4.81
C GLU A 82 1.43 14.86 -5.63
N PRO A 83 2.53 15.60 -5.41
CA PRO A 83 2.83 16.78 -6.19
C PRO A 83 3.03 16.40 -7.66
N GLN A 84 2.64 17.31 -8.55
CA GLN A 84 2.85 17.19 -9.99
C GLN A 84 3.61 18.41 -10.49
N LYS A 85 4.38 18.23 -11.56
CA LYS A 85 5.05 19.34 -12.21
C LYS A 85 3.99 20.24 -12.87
N ASP A 86 3.96 21.51 -12.46
CA ASP A 86 3.08 22.56 -13.02
C ASP A 86 1.58 22.24 -12.96
N GLN A 87 1.16 21.32 -12.09
CA GLN A 87 -0.25 20.92 -11.93
C GLN A 87 -0.61 20.74 -10.46
N PRO A 88 -1.91 20.84 -10.10
CA PRO A 88 -2.37 20.56 -8.75
C PRO A 88 -1.98 19.14 -8.29
N ALA A 89 -1.71 18.98 -7.00
CA ALA A 89 -1.40 17.68 -6.44
C ALA A 89 -2.60 16.72 -6.62
N VAL A 90 -2.34 15.47 -7.03
CA VAL A 90 -3.40 14.48 -7.33
C VAL A 90 -3.24 13.28 -6.41
N HIS A 91 -4.36 12.74 -5.94
CA HIS A 91 -4.36 11.51 -5.18
C HIS A 91 -4.03 10.31 -6.08
N LYS A 92 -3.09 9.48 -5.63
CA LYS A 92 -2.69 8.25 -6.34
C LYS A 92 -2.49 7.11 -5.34
N THR A 93 -3.30 6.07 -5.47
CA THR A 93 -3.22 4.85 -4.65
C THR A 93 -1.88 4.16 -4.85
N LEU A 94 -1.55 3.81 -6.11
CA LEU A 94 -0.27 3.20 -6.48
C LEU A 94 0.64 4.25 -7.13
N TYR A 95 1.74 4.57 -6.46
CA TYR A 95 2.69 5.56 -6.97
C TYR A 95 4.08 5.39 -6.35
N LEU A 96 5.13 5.52 -7.17
CA LEU A 96 6.50 5.61 -6.67
C LEU A 96 6.68 6.98 -6.01
N ARG A 97 6.64 7.00 -4.67
CA ARG A 97 6.66 8.24 -3.88
C ARG A 97 7.96 9.03 -4.12
N HIS A 98 7.84 10.36 -4.19
CA HIS A 98 8.95 11.28 -4.47
C HIS A 98 10.17 11.10 -3.55
N TYR A 99 9.94 10.83 -2.26
CA TYR A 99 11.04 10.62 -1.32
C TYR A 99 11.88 9.37 -1.66
N LEU A 100 11.35 8.42 -2.44
CA LEU A 100 12.08 7.24 -2.86
C LEU A 100 13.13 7.55 -3.95
N SER A 101 12.97 8.62 -4.71
CA SER A 101 13.90 9.06 -5.74
C SER A 101 14.73 10.28 -5.33
N MET A 102 14.14 11.23 -4.61
CA MET A 102 14.81 12.49 -4.23
C MET A 102 15.81 12.32 -3.08
N VAL A 103 15.51 11.47 -2.11
CA VAL A 103 16.38 11.26 -0.95
C VAL A 103 17.51 10.31 -1.36
N LYS A 104 18.73 10.85 -1.47
CA LYS A 104 19.92 10.09 -1.93
C LYS A 104 20.32 8.98 -0.95
N THR A 105 20.20 9.22 0.34
CA THR A 105 20.63 8.29 1.38
C THR A 105 19.62 7.15 1.58
N THR A 106 20.07 5.91 1.41
CA THR A 106 19.23 4.71 1.53
C THR A 106 18.60 4.54 2.91
N SER A 107 19.34 4.84 3.99
CA SER A 107 18.82 4.75 5.37
C SER A 107 17.67 5.73 5.60
N HIS A 108 17.76 6.96 5.06
CA HIS A 108 16.69 7.96 5.16
C HIS A 108 15.44 7.55 4.38
N ARG A 109 15.58 6.97 3.18
CA ARG A 109 14.44 6.40 2.44
C ARG A 109 13.72 5.31 3.22
N LYS A 110 14.47 4.42 3.88
CA LYS A 110 13.92 3.38 4.75
C LYS A 110 13.19 3.98 5.96
N ALA A 111 13.78 4.97 6.62
CA ALA A 111 13.17 5.65 7.75
C ALA A 111 11.85 6.35 7.35
N LEU A 112 11.83 7.10 6.24
CA LEU A 112 10.61 7.73 5.73
C LEU A 112 9.55 6.70 5.35
N THR A 113 9.93 5.62 4.68
CA THR A 113 8.99 4.53 4.37
C THR A 113 8.43 3.90 5.63
N SER A 114 9.26 3.74 6.66
CA SER A 114 8.85 3.20 7.96
C SER A 114 7.88 4.14 8.68
N ILE A 115 8.08 5.46 8.57
CA ILE A 115 7.13 6.46 9.06
C ILE A 115 5.79 6.32 8.33
N MET A 116 5.81 6.35 6.99
CA MET A 116 4.61 6.30 6.16
C MET A 116 3.78 5.02 6.33
N LEU A 117 4.44 3.87 6.51
CA LEU A 117 3.79 2.56 6.69
C LEU A 117 3.57 2.20 8.16
N SER A 118 3.87 3.13 9.08
CA SER A 118 3.77 2.93 10.53
C SER A 118 4.50 1.66 10.98
N THR A 119 5.76 1.50 10.60
CA THR A 119 6.66 0.45 11.11
C THR A 119 7.78 1.04 11.97
N HIS A 120 7.58 2.25 12.47
CA HIS A 120 8.54 3.05 13.21
C HIS A 120 8.56 2.71 14.71
N LEU A 121 9.61 3.16 15.42
CA LEU A 121 9.83 2.85 16.84
C LEU A 121 9.21 3.85 17.83
N LEU A 122 8.35 4.75 17.37
CA LEU A 122 7.60 5.67 18.23
C LEU A 122 6.44 4.97 18.95
N ALA A 123 6.04 5.51 20.10
CA ALA A 123 5.05 4.94 21.00
C ALA A 123 3.69 4.78 20.32
N LEU A 124 3.33 5.68 19.40
CA LEU A 124 2.11 5.56 18.60
C LEU A 124 1.96 4.17 17.96
N GLU A 125 3.06 3.60 17.49
CA GLU A 125 3.06 2.26 16.88
C GLU A 125 3.53 1.17 17.86
N ARG A 126 4.58 1.41 18.64
CA ARG A 126 5.11 0.40 19.57
C ARG A 126 4.11 -0.05 20.61
N LEU A 127 3.34 0.87 21.18
CA LEU A 127 2.35 0.57 22.22
C LEU A 127 0.98 0.15 21.65
N ARG A 128 0.88 0.00 20.33
CA ARG A 128 -0.32 -0.52 19.66
C ARG A 128 -0.48 -2.02 19.89
N TYR A 129 0.62 -2.76 19.86
CA TYR A 129 0.59 -4.21 19.90
C TYR A 129 0.48 -4.71 21.33
N VAL A 130 -0.27 -5.80 21.49
CA VAL A 130 -0.22 -6.60 22.71
C VAL A 130 1.09 -7.39 22.68
N ASP A 131 1.85 -7.33 23.76
CA ASP A 131 2.97 -8.24 24.00
C ASP A 131 2.71 -9.08 25.26
N HIS A 132 3.60 -10.03 25.56
CA HIS A 132 3.41 -10.92 26.70
C HIS A 132 3.35 -10.20 28.06
N ALA A 133 3.90 -8.99 28.15
CA ALA A 133 3.99 -8.23 29.40
C ALA A 133 2.99 -7.07 29.46
N HIS A 134 2.44 -6.62 28.33
CA HIS A 134 1.64 -5.40 28.26
C HIS A 134 0.43 -5.53 27.31
N PRO A 135 -0.75 -5.08 27.76
CA PRO A 135 -1.89 -4.90 26.86
C PRO A 135 -1.63 -3.77 25.87
N SER A 136 -2.44 -3.74 24.80
CA SER A 136 -2.47 -2.61 23.87
C SER A 136 -2.86 -1.34 24.63
N VAL A 137 -2.11 -0.25 24.41
CA VAL A 137 -2.38 1.05 25.03
C VAL A 137 -3.31 1.87 24.13
N PRO A 138 -4.37 2.50 24.66
CA PRO A 138 -5.22 3.41 23.88
C PRO A 138 -4.42 4.52 23.21
N ARG A 139 -4.80 4.94 21.99
CA ARG A 139 -4.01 5.89 21.18
C ARG A 139 -3.66 7.18 21.95
N GLN A 140 -4.61 7.73 22.70
CA GLN A 140 -4.45 8.98 23.46
C GLN A 140 -3.43 8.84 24.61
N GLU A 141 -3.22 7.63 25.11
CA GLU A 141 -2.28 7.35 26.21
C GLU A 141 -0.86 7.02 25.72
N ARG A 142 -0.64 6.93 24.39
CA ARG A 142 0.67 6.65 23.78
C ARG A 142 1.56 7.90 23.77
N VAL A 143 1.83 8.44 24.95
CA VAL A 143 2.47 9.74 25.14
C VAL A 143 3.93 9.79 24.64
N CYS A 144 4.33 10.98 24.19
CA CYS A 144 5.65 11.32 23.69
C CYS A 144 6.73 11.08 24.73
N ARG A 145 7.82 10.39 24.36
CA ARG A 145 8.91 10.11 25.30
C ARG A 145 9.66 11.36 25.73
N PHE A 146 9.54 12.44 24.97
CA PHE A 146 10.22 13.70 25.24
C PHE A 146 9.39 14.59 26.16
N CYS A 147 8.20 15.03 25.74
CA CYS A 147 7.38 15.97 26.51
C CYS A 147 6.42 15.31 27.50
N LYS A 148 6.08 14.02 27.33
CA LYS A 148 5.13 13.26 28.17
C LYS A 148 3.69 13.80 28.19
N THR A 149 3.34 14.76 27.33
CA THR A 149 2.00 15.37 27.31
C THR A 149 1.17 14.95 26.10
N GLU A 150 1.75 15.02 24.90
CA GLU A 150 1.06 14.72 23.64
C GLU A 150 1.33 13.29 23.16
N VAL A 151 0.52 12.78 22.24
CA VAL A 151 0.75 11.46 21.60
C VAL A 151 2.08 11.44 20.83
N GLU A 152 2.86 10.37 20.96
CA GLU A 152 4.14 10.19 20.23
C GLU A 152 3.93 9.82 18.75
N SER A 153 3.27 10.69 18.00
CA SER A 153 3.19 10.56 16.55
C SER A 153 4.48 11.04 15.87
N PRO A 154 4.78 10.61 14.63
CA PRO A 154 5.92 11.13 13.88
C PRO A 154 5.91 12.65 13.71
N GLU A 155 4.76 13.25 13.44
CA GLU A 155 4.57 14.70 13.31
C GLU A 155 4.99 15.39 14.61
N HIS A 156 4.43 14.94 15.74
CA HIS A 156 4.74 15.50 17.05
C HIS A 156 6.22 15.27 17.42
N ALA A 157 6.67 14.03 17.48
CA ALA A 157 8.00 13.70 17.99
C ALA A 157 9.12 14.30 17.12
N MET A 158 8.95 14.32 15.80
CA MET A 158 10.02 14.72 14.88
C MET A 158 9.95 16.19 14.47
N LEU A 159 8.77 16.81 14.36
CA LEU A 159 8.61 18.15 13.78
C LEU A 159 8.12 19.21 14.77
N GLU A 160 7.32 18.85 15.78
CA GLU A 160 6.66 19.83 16.65
C GLU A 160 7.25 19.88 18.06
N CYS A 161 7.53 18.73 18.66
CA CYS A 161 7.96 18.60 20.05
C CYS A 161 9.21 19.43 20.34
N GLN A 162 9.16 20.27 21.38
CA GLN A 162 10.27 21.14 21.78
C GLN A 162 11.02 20.65 23.02
N ALA A 163 10.60 19.52 23.60
CA ALA A 163 11.17 19.00 24.84
C ALA A 163 12.55 18.31 24.67
N SER A 164 12.99 18.04 23.44
CA SER A 164 14.31 17.44 23.17
C SER A 164 15.23 18.45 22.48
N PRO A 165 16.27 18.94 23.18
CA PRO A 165 17.28 19.82 22.58
C PRO A 165 17.99 19.19 21.38
N GLU A 166 18.22 17.88 21.41
CA GLU A 166 18.86 17.14 20.32
C GLU A 166 18.03 17.18 19.04
N VAL A 167 16.72 16.92 19.15
CA VAL A 167 15.78 16.97 18.01
C VAL A 167 15.66 18.39 17.50
N LEU A 168 15.58 19.39 18.39
CA LEU A 168 15.55 20.80 18.01
C LEU A 168 16.79 21.21 17.21
N ASN A 169 17.99 20.83 17.68
CA ASN A 169 19.24 21.09 16.98
C ASN A 169 19.27 20.45 15.59
N LEU A 170 18.70 19.25 15.43
CA LEU A 170 18.59 18.59 14.12
C LEU A 170 17.67 19.33 13.16
N ARG A 171 16.55 19.90 13.65
CA ARG A 171 15.61 20.69 12.81
C ARG A 171 16.21 21.98 12.29
N VAL A 172 17.10 22.60 13.05
CA VAL A 172 17.78 23.84 12.60
C VAL A 172 18.86 23.52 11.57
N LYS A 173 19.45 22.32 11.65
CA LYS A 173 20.57 21.91 10.81
C LYS A 173 20.17 21.47 9.39
N PHE A 174 18.93 21.03 9.20
CA PHE A 174 18.42 20.44 7.96
C PHE A 174 17.11 21.09 7.52
#